data_AF-A0A846XKL6-F1
#
_entry.id   AF-A0A846XKL6-F1
#
_cell.length_a   1.000
_cell.length_b   1.000
_cell.length_c   1.000
_cell.angle_alpha   90.00
_cell.angle_beta   90.00
_cell.angle_gamma   90.00
#
_symmetry.space_group_name_H-M   'P 1'
#
loop_
_entity.id
_entity.type
_entity.pdbx_description
1 polymer ?
#
loop_
_entity_poly.entity_id
_entity_poly.type
_entity_poly.pdbx_seq_one_letter_code
_entity_poly.pdbx_strand_id
1 'polypeptide(L)'
;MSTGEVGVQGDGLVSLADKMRGSAGEVNKQVAVVDTDMVGSADTGFAYEAQGNAIHAALTGVQQWLKDWSEAVQLTGDALGETVVTMTTVDQENSEKTQQAAS
;
A
#
# COMPACT_ATOMS: atom_id res chain seq x y z
N MET A 1 -7.46 21.48 30.57
CA MET A 1 -7.51 20.13 29.98
C MET A 1 -7.06 20.27 28.54
N SER A 2 -5.85 19.80 28.23
CA SER A 2 -5.40 19.72 26.83
C SER A 2 -6.15 18.53 26.23
N THR A 3 -7.23 18.80 25.52
CA THR A 3 -7.69 17.90 24.48
C THR A 3 -6.53 17.83 23.50
N GLY A 4 -5.76 16.74 23.57
CA GLY A 4 -4.79 16.40 22.54
C GLY A 4 -5.58 16.14 21.27
N GLU A 5 -5.91 17.21 20.57
CA GLU A 5 -6.41 17.16 19.22
C GLU A 5 -5.27 16.55 18.41
N VAL A 6 -5.40 15.25 18.14
CA VAL A 6 -4.54 14.55 17.19
C VAL A 6 -4.98 15.03 15.82
N GLY A 7 -4.75 16.32 15.54
CA GLY A 7 -5.06 16.95 14.27
C GLY A 7 -4.07 16.40 13.27
N VAL A 8 -4.43 15.31 12.59
CA VAL A 8 -3.67 14.90 11.44
C VAL A 8 -3.94 15.93 10.37
N GLN A 9 -2.96 16.79 10.09
CA GLN A 9 -3.07 17.80 9.05
C GLN A 9 -3.39 17.08 7.73
N GLY A 10 -4.41 17.55 7.01
CA GLY A 10 -4.87 16.93 5.75
C GLY A 10 -3.71 16.69 4.78
N ASP A 11 -2.79 17.64 4.69
CA ASP A 11 -1.56 17.58 3.88
C ASP A 11 -0.63 16.41 4.30
N GLY A 12 -0.57 16.12 5.60
CA GLY A 12 0.18 15.00 6.16
C GLY A 12 -0.42 13.64 5.80
N LEU A 13 -1.75 13.53 5.81
CA LEU A 13 -2.46 12.33 5.37
C LEU A 13 -2.33 12.11 3.85
N VAL A 14 -2.39 13.18 3.05
CA VAL A 14 -2.13 13.10 1.60
C VAL A 14 -0.71 12.62 1.34
N SER A 15 0.29 13.21 1.99
CA SER A 15 1.68 12.78 1.85
C SER A 15 1.89 11.33 2.27
N LEU A 16 1.20 10.88 3.33
CA LEU A 16 1.26 9.49 3.76
C LEU A 16 0.61 8.56 2.72
N ALA A 17 -0.57 8.90 2.22
CA ALA A 17 -1.28 8.14 1.19
C ALA A 17 -0.41 7.97 -0.07
N ASP A 18 0.23 9.04 -0.53
CA ASP A 18 1.11 9.02 -1.70
C ASP A 18 2.36 8.16 -1.47
N LYS A 19 2.97 8.23 -0.27
CA LYS A 19 4.09 7.37 0.11
C LYS A 19 3.68 5.90 0.14
N MET A 20 2.49 5.58 0.63
CA MET A 20 1.97 4.21 0.63
C MET A 20 1.78 3.71 -0.81
N ARG A 21 1.11 4.48 -1.68
CA ARG A 21 0.98 4.11 -3.11
C ARG A 21 2.33 3.93 -3.79
N GLY A 22 3.27 4.84 -3.56
CA GLY A 22 4.63 4.73 -4.11
C GLY A 22 5.34 3.46 -3.63
N SER A 23 5.23 3.14 -2.34
CA SER A 23 5.79 1.92 -1.75
C SER A 23 5.14 0.65 -2.31
N ALA A 24 3.82 0.64 -2.50
CA ALA A 24 3.11 -0.46 -3.13
C ALA A 24 3.62 -0.70 -4.57
N GLY A 25 3.79 0.39 -5.33
CA GLY A 25 4.36 0.34 -6.67
C GLY A 25 5.78 -0.24 -6.72
N GLU A 26 6.64 0.13 -5.76
CA GLU A 26 7.99 -0.40 -5.69
C GLU A 26 8.03 -1.90 -5.33
N VAL A 27 7.21 -2.33 -4.37
CA VAL A 27 7.11 -3.76 -4.05
C VAL A 27 6.53 -4.58 -5.21
N ASN A 28 5.58 -4.02 -5.95
CA ASN A 28 5.06 -4.70 -7.14
C ASN A 28 6.11 -4.85 -8.26
N LYS A 29 7.11 -3.96 -8.36
CA LYS A 29 8.26 -4.19 -9.26
C LYS A 29 9.09 -5.39 -8.80
N GLN A 30 9.26 -5.57 -7.50
CA GLN A 30 10.00 -6.72 -6.96
C GLN A 30 9.27 -8.05 -7.20
N VAL A 31 7.94 -8.05 -7.25
CA VAL A 31 7.14 -9.21 -7.68
C VAL A 31 7.58 -9.68 -9.07
N ALA A 32 7.75 -8.76 -10.02
CA ALA A 32 8.17 -9.08 -11.39
C ALA A 32 9.59 -9.65 -11.46
N VAL A 33 10.50 -9.19 -10.59
CA VAL A 33 11.85 -9.75 -10.47
C VAL A 33 11.78 -11.21 -10.00
N VAL A 34 11.00 -11.48 -8.95
CA VAL A 34 10.82 -12.86 -8.45
C VAL A 34 10.19 -13.77 -9.50
N ASP A 35 9.26 -13.25 -10.32
CA ASP A 35 8.65 -14.00 -11.43
C ASP A 35 9.66 -14.35 -12.53
N THR A 36 10.54 -13.40 -12.87
CA THR A 36 11.53 -13.56 -13.94
C THR A 36 12.63 -14.55 -13.57
N ASP A 37 13.03 -14.57 -12.30
CA ASP A 37 14.16 -15.37 -11.80
C ASP A 37 13.70 -16.63 -11.03
N MET A 38 12.51 -17.17 -11.36
CA MET A 38 12.04 -18.41 -10.74
C MET A 38 12.94 -19.58 -11.12
N VAL A 39 13.50 -20.24 -10.10
CA VAL A 39 14.20 -21.52 -10.27
C VAL A 39 13.17 -22.64 -10.25
N GLY A 40 13.19 -23.52 -11.24
CA GLY A 40 12.41 -24.76 -11.31
C GLY A 40 13.27 -26.02 -11.33
N SER A 41 12.63 -27.19 -11.40
CA SER A 41 13.32 -28.48 -11.55
C SER A 41 14.14 -28.58 -12.84
N ALA A 42 13.75 -27.86 -13.90
CA ALA A 42 14.50 -27.83 -15.16
C ALA A 42 15.83 -27.06 -15.05
N ASP A 43 15.92 -26.13 -14.09
CA ASP A 43 17.11 -25.34 -13.82
C ASP A 43 18.06 -26.04 -12.84
N THR A 44 17.60 -27.12 -12.22
CA THR A 44 18.41 -27.99 -11.36
C THR A 44 18.72 -29.30 -12.07
N GLY A 45 19.94 -29.83 -11.90
CA GLY A 45 20.26 -31.17 -12.42
C GLY A 45 19.39 -32.24 -11.75
N PHE A 46 19.21 -33.39 -12.39
CA PHE A 46 18.35 -34.50 -11.90
C PHE A 46 18.56 -34.86 -10.41
N ALA A 47 19.80 -34.82 -9.93
CA ALA A 47 20.13 -35.08 -8.53
C ALA A 47 19.56 -34.07 -7.52
N TYR A 48 19.12 -32.90 -7.99
CA TYR A 48 18.63 -31.77 -7.21
C TYR A 48 17.20 -31.35 -7.58
N GLU A 49 16.45 -32.21 -8.25
CA GLU A 49 15.08 -31.94 -8.68
C GLU A 49 14.17 -31.59 -7.48
N ALA A 50 14.27 -32.35 -6.39
CA ALA A 50 13.47 -32.11 -5.18
C ALA A 50 13.77 -30.74 -4.56
N GLN A 51 15.04 -30.32 -4.55
CA GLN A 51 15.49 -29.04 -4.04
C GLN A 51 15.03 -27.89 -4.96
N GLY A 52 15.14 -28.08 -6.28
CA GLY A 52 14.65 -27.12 -7.28
C GLY A 52 13.14 -26.88 -7.13
N ASN A 53 12.36 -27.95 -6.98
CA ASN A 53 10.91 -27.85 -6.72
C ASN A 53 10.59 -27.14 -5.39
N ALA A 54 11.37 -27.39 -4.33
CA ALA A 54 11.18 -26.72 -3.06
C ALA A 54 11.49 -25.22 -3.13
N ILE A 55 12.56 -24.84 -3.83
CA ILE A 55 12.91 -23.43 -4.09
C ILE A 55 11.82 -22.77 -4.92
N HIS A 56 11.35 -23.43 -5.98
CA HIS A 56 10.25 -22.93 -6.81
C HIS A 56 9.00 -22.64 -5.98
N ALA A 57 8.56 -23.61 -5.18
CA ALA A 57 7.39 -23.45 -4.32
C ALA A 57 7.55 -22.30 -3.32
N ALA A 58 8.74 -22.14 -2.75
CA ALA A 58 9.05 -21.04 -1.84
C ALA A 58 9.01 -19.68 -2.55
N LEU A 59 9.59 -19.57 -3.76
CA LEU A 59 9.58 -18.34 -4.56
C LEU A 59 8.15 -17.96 -4.99
N THR A 60 7.32 -18.93 -5.35
CA THR A 60 5.89 -18.70 -5.62
C THR A 60 5.15 -18.17 -4.38
N GLY A 61 5.44 -18.73 -3.20
CA GLY A 61 4.90 -18.22 -1.93
C GLY A 61 5.32 -16.78 -1.64
N VAL A 62 6.61 -16.45 -1.85
CA VAL A 62 7.13 -15.09 -1.71
C VAL A 62 6.48 -14.14 -2.70
N GLN A 63 6.33 -14.55 -3.95
CA GLN A 63 5.67 -13.75 -4.98
C GLN A 63 4.24 -13.39 -4.57
N GLN A 64 3.46 -14.38 -4.10
CA GLN A 64 2.09 -14.13 -3.65
C GLN A 64 2.06 -13.18 -2.45
N TRP A 65 2.93 -13.40 -1.46
CA TRP A 65 3.01 -12.52 -0.30
C TRP A 65 3.34 -11.06 -0.67
N LEU A 66 4.25 -10.85 -1.62
CA LEU A 66 4.59 -9.50 -2.11
C LEU A 66 3.40 -8.84 -2.86
N LYS A 67 2.65 -9.63 -3.65
CA LYS A 67 1.42 -9.15 -4.31
C LYS A 67 0.39 -8.70 -3.28
N ASP A 68 0.07 -9.56 -2.32
CA ASP A 68 -0.90 -9.28 -1.26
C ASP A 68 -0.50 -8.05 -0.44
N TRP A 69 0.80 -7.91 -0.13
CA TRP A 69 1.32 -6.75 0.57
C TRP A 69 1.17 -5.46 -0.24
N SER A 70 1.51 -5.50 -1.54
CA SER A 70 1.36 -4.33 -2.41
C SER A 70 -0.09 -3.87 -2.52
N GLU A 71 -1.03 -4.81 -2.62
CA GLU A 71 -2.46 -4.54 -2.67
C GLU A 71 -2.95 -3.93 -1.35
N ALA A 72 -2.58 -4.51 -0.21
CA ALA A 72 -2.96 -3.99 1.10
C ALA A 72 -2.46 -2.57 1.34
N VAL A 73 -1.21 -2.28 0.94
CA VAL A 73 -0.62 -0.95 1.08
C VAL A 73 -1.30 0.06 0.15
N GLN A 74 -1.63 -0.35 -1.08
CA GLN A 74 -2.39 0.49 -2.01
C GLN A 74 -3.79 0.82 -1.46
N LEU A 75 -4.54 -0.20 -1.02
CA LEU A 75 -5.87 -0.03 -0.43
C LEU A 75 -5.85 0.89 0.80
N THR A 76 -4.80 0.79 1.62
CA THR A 76 -4.63 1.69 2.77
C THR A 76 -4.37 3.13 2.31
N GLY A 77 -3.52 3.32 1.29
CA GLY A 77 -3.31 4.65 0.70
C GLY A 77 -4.60 5.26 0.12
N ASP A 78 -5.43 4.44 -0.51
CA ASP A 78 -6.71 4.89 -1.06
C ASP A 78 -7.73 5.25 0.02
N ALA A 79 -7.85 4.45 1.07
CA ALA A 79 -8.71 4.75 2.22
C ALA A 79 -8.28 6.04 2.96
N LEU A 80 -6.97 6.27 3.09
CA LEU A 80 -6.44 7.52 3.65
C LEU A 80 -6.78 8.73 2.75
N GLY A 81 -6.66 8.57 1.43
CA GLY A 81 -7.05 9.61 0.47
C GLY A 81 -8.54 9.97 0.56
N GLU A 82 -9.42 8.97 0.61
CA GLU A 82 -10.87 9.16 0.77
C GLU A 82 -11.21 9.88 2.09
N THR A 83 -10.52 9.51 3.17
CA THR A 83 -10.69 10.16 4.49
C THR A 83 -10.35 11.65 4.41
N VAL A 84 -9.27 12.04 3.71
CA VAL A 84 -8.90 13.45 3.52
C VAL A 84 -9.96 14.22 2.73
N VAL A 85 -10.48 13.64 1.65
CA VAL A 85 -11.52 14.29 0.83
C VAL A 85 -12.77 14.54 1.67
N THR A 86 -13.15 13.58 2.51
CA THR A 86 -14.31 13.70 3.40
C THR A 86 -14.11 14.81 4.43
N MET A 87 -12.94 14.85 5.09
CA MET A 87 -12.60 15.90 6.06
C MET A 87 -12.63 17.30 5.42
N THR A 88 -12.00 17.45 4.25
CA THR A 88 -11.94 18.74 3.53
C THR A 88 -13.34 19.23 3.14
N THR A 89 -14.22 18.32 2.73
CA THR A 89 -15.61 18.65 2.38
C THR A 89 -16.38 19.15 3.60
N VAL A 90 -16.25 18.46 4.74
CA VAL A 90 -16.89 18.84 6.00
C VAL A 90 -16.38 20.19 6.50
N ASP A 91 -15.07 20.43 6.43
CA ASP A 91 -14.48 21.71 6.82
C ASP A 91 -14.97 22.86 5.93
N GLN A 92 -15.08 22.63 4.62
CA GLN A 92 -15.61 23.61 3.69
C GLN A 92 -17.09 23.93 3.98
N GLU A 93 -17.93 22.91 4.17
CA GLU A 93 -19.34 23.11 4.54
C GLU A 93 -19.50 23.84 5.87
N ASN A 94 -18.68 23.52 6.88
CA ASN A 94 -18.73 24.17 8.18
C ASN A 94 -18.27 25.63 8.10
N SER A 95 -17.24 25.92 7.29
CA SER A 95 -16.79 27.28 7.02
C SER A 95 -17.89 28.10 6.36
N GLU A 96 -18.55 27.56 5.33
CA GLU A 96 -19.65 28.23 4.64
C GLU A 96 -20.84 28.51 5.57
N LYS A 97 -21.25 27.53 6.37
CA LYS A 97 -22.32 27.70 7.38
C LYS A 97 -21.95 28.76 8.42
N THR A 98 -20.70 28.81 8.85
CA THR A 98 -20.22 29.80 9.83
C THR A 98 -20.21 31.20 9.24
N GLN A 99 -19.77 31.36 7.98
CA GLN A 99 -19.80 32.64 7.29
C GLN A 99 -21.23 33.14 7.08
N GLN A 100 -22.16 32.25 6.72
CA GLN A 100 -23.59 32.58 6.60
C GLN A 100 -24.25 32.92 7.94
N ALA A 101 -23.84 32.29 9.04
CA ALA A 101 -24.35 32.60 10.38
C ALA A 101 -23.80 33.93 10.94
N ALA A 102 -22.67 34.41 10.41
CA ALA A 102 -22.03 35.66 10.81
C ALA A 102 -22.47 36.88 9.97
N SER A 103 -23.22 36.66 8.89
CA SER A 103 -23.84 37.67 8.02
C SER A 103 -25.30 37.93 8.38
#